data_AF-A0A0B2P8U8-F1
#
_entry.id   AF-A0A0B2P8U8-F1
#
_cell.length_a   1.000
_cell.length_b   1.000
_cell.length_c   1.000
_cell.angle_alpha   90.00
_cell.angle_beta   90.00
_cell.angle_gamma   90.00
#
_symmetry.space_group_name_H-M   'P 1'
#
loop_
_entity.id
_entity.type
_entity.pdbx_description
1 polymer ?
#
loop_
_entity_poly.entity_id
_entity_poly.type
_entity_poly.pdbx_seq_one_letter_code
_entity_poly.pdbx_strand_id
1 'polypeptide(L)'
;MPGLTLPSSRFWRLSIPIGETRDHPLANPFGPNSPNLGHVKLDPILVIVGGNELLKDRAADYATRLREQGKNIEYVEFEGKEHGFLTHDSHSEAAEELVQIIKRFMLENSN
;
A
#
# COMPACT_ATOMS: atom_id res chain seq x y z
N MET A 1 -21.47 -10.01 11.26
CA MET A 1 -20.78 -9.70 12.52
C MET A 1 -20.12 -8.34 12.39
N PRO A 2 -20.46 -7.32 13.21
CA PRO A 2 -19.81 -6.02 13.15
C PRO A 2 -18.75 -5.95 14.25
N GLY A 3 -17.49 -6.13 13.89
CA GLY A 3 -16.42 -6.11 14.88
C GLY A 3 -15.05 -6.16 14.25
N LEU A 4 -14.65 -5.09 13.56
CA LEU A 4 -13.26 -4.61 13.47
C LEU A 4 -13.12 -3.30 12.64
N THR A 5 -14.01 -2.31 12.80
CA THR A 5 -14.04 -1.09 11.95
C THR A 5 -13.74 0.24 12.65
N LEU A 6 -13.25 0.24 13.89
CA LEU A 6 -13.35 1.45 14.74
C LEU A 6 -12.25 2.52 14.56
N PRO A 7 -10.95 2.22 14.31
CA PRO A 7 -9.96 3.28 14.09
C PRO A 7 -9.95 3.79 12.64
N SER A 8 -9.87 2.87 11.66
CA SER A 8 -9.65 3.21 10.26
C SER A 8 -10.81 3.96 9.61
N SER A 9 -12.05 3.68 10.03
CA SER A 9 -13.25 4.37 9.51
C SER A 9 -13.21 5.88 9.75
N ARG A 10 -12.68 6.34 10.89
CA ARG A 10 -12.57 7.78 11.19
C ARG A 10 -11.54 8.46 10.30
N PHE A 11 -10.38 7.84 10.10
CA PHE A 11 -9.35 8.40 9.21
C PHE A 11 -9.87 8.55 7.78
N TRP A 12 -10.52 7.52 7.23
CA TRP A 12 -11.10 7.63 5.89
C TRP A 12 -12.17 8.72 5.79
N ARG A 13 -13.09 8.82 6.77
CA ARG A 13 -14.13 9.85 6.78
C ARG A 13 -13.56 11.27 6.83
N LEU A 14 -12.40 11.47 7.46
CA LEU A 14 -11.73 12.78 7.53
C LEU A 14 -10.90 13.09 6.28
N SER A 15 -10.53 12.09 5.50
CA SER A 15 -9.69 12.24 4.30
C SER A 15 -10.45 12.33 2.98
N ILE A 16 -11.78 12.21 2.99
CA ILE A 16 -12.63 12.28 1.78
C ILE A 16 -13.66 13.41 1.92
N PRO A 17 -14.19 13.94 0.80
CA PRO A 17 -15.21 14.97 0.84
C PRO A 17 -16.47 14.56 1.64
N ILE A 18 -17.16 15.55 2.21
CA ILE A 18 -18.39 15.31 2.97
C ILE A 18 -19.46 14.71 2.03
N GLY A 19 -20.10 13.63 2.46
CA GLY A 19 -21.12 12.92 1.68
C GLY A 19 -20.57 11.78 0.81
N GLU A 20 -19.24 11.68 0.67
CA GLU A 20 -18.59 10.62 -0.09
C GLU A 20 -18.40 9.34 0.72
N THR A 21 -18.19 8.24 0.00
CA THR A 21 -17.97 6.91 0.58
C THR A 21 -16.51 6.47 0.44
N ARG A 22 -16.18 5.30 0.99
CA ARG A 22 -14.85 4.71 0.84
C ARG A 22 -14.49 4.32 -0.59
N ASP A 23 -15.45 4.39 -1.52
CA ASP A 23 -15.23 4.19 -2.96
C ASP A 23 -14.81 5.47 -3.69
N HIS A 24 -14.69 6.58 -2.97
CA HIS A 24 -14.11 7.80 -3.53
C HIS A 24 -12.69 7.51 -4.06
N PRO A 25 -12.28 8.03 -5.23
CA PRO A 25 -10.99 7.67 -5.85
C PRO A 25 -9.75 7.92 -5.01
N LEU A 26 -9.80 8.92 -4.12
CA LEU A 26 -8.72 9.20 -3.15
C LEU A 26 -8.55 8.08 -2.11
N ALA A 27 -9.61 7.36 -1.80
CA ALA A 27 -9.59 6.26 -0.84
C ALA A 27 -9.47 4.90 -1.53
N ASN A 28 -10.14 4.69 -2.67
CA ASN A 28 -10.16 3.44 -3.41
C ASN A 28 -9.80 3.68 -4.89
N PRO A 29 -8.53 3.49 -5.30
CA PRO A 29 -8.11 3.75 -6.68
C PRO A 29 -8.70 2.77 -7.71
N PHE A 30 -9.40 1.73 -7.26
CA PHE A 30 -10.10 0.75 -8.13
C PHE A 30 -11.61 0.73 -7.90
N GLY A 31 -12.14 1.75 -7.21
CA GLY A 31 -13.58 1.90 -6.99
C GLY A 31 -14.34 2.22 -8.29
N PRO A 32 -15.68 2.13 -8.27
CA PRO A 32 -16.51 2.39 -9.45
C PRO A 32 -16.32 3.77 -10.07
N ASN A 33 -15.94 4.75 -9.25
CA ASN A 33 -15.74 6.14 -9.66
C ASN A 33 -14.28 6.47 -10.02
N SER A 34 -13.38 5.48 -9.97
CA SER A 34 -11.95 5.70 -10.12
C SER A 34 -11.49 5.63 -11.58
N PRO A 35 -10.50 6.44 -11.97
CA PRO A 35 -9.97 6.41 -13.32
C PRO A 35 -9.29 5.07 -13.61
N ASN A 36 -9.33 4.65 -14.88
CA ASN A 36 -8.60 3.46 -15.31
C ASN A 36 -7.09 3.75 -15.33
N LEU A 37 -6.36 3.21 -14.35
CA LEU A 37 -4.91 3.41 -14.22
C LEU A 37 -4.13 2.68 -15.33
N GLY A 38 -4.73 1.74 -16.06
CA GLY A 38 -4.12 1.07 -17.21
C GLY A 38 -3.56 2.05 -18.25
N HIS A 39 -4.25 3.17 -18.49
CA HIS A 39 -3.81 4.20 -19.44
C HIS A 39 -2.80 5.21 -18.87
N VAL A 40 -2.59 5.22 -17.55
CA VAL A 40 -1.68 6.15 -16.90
C VAL A 40 -0.27 5.58 -16.91
N LYS A 41 0.71 6.35 -17.39
CA LYS A 41 2.12 5.96 -17.24
C LYS A 41 2.52 6.14 -15.78
N LEU A 42 2.82 5.05 -15.11
CA LEU A 42 3.37 5.03 -13.76
C LEU A 42 4.80 4.49 -13.84
N ASP A 43 5.69 5.08 -13.05
CA ASP A 43 7.02 4.53 -12.83
C ASP A 43 6.92 3.22 -12.02
N PRO A 44 7.98 2.39 -11.99
CA PRO A 44 8.02 1.20 -11.15
C PRO A 44 7.62 1.51 -9.70
N ILE A 45 6.80 0.64 -9.10
CA ILE A 45 6.31 0.83 -7.73
C ILE A 45 6.76 -0.34 -6.86
N LEU A 46 7.37 -0.01 -5.72
CA LEU A 46 7.66 -0.94 -4.65
C LEU A 46 6.57 -0.82 -3.57
N VAL A 47 5.89 -1.93 -3.27
CA VAL A 47 4.88 -2.03 -2.21
C VAL A 47 5.44 -2.90 -1.08
N ILE A 48 5.60 -2.32 0.10
CA ILE A 48 6.10 -3.00 1.30
C ILE A 48 4.98 -3.10 2.32
N VAL A 49 4.82 -4.26 2.95
CA VAL A 49 3.81 -4.47 3.99
C VAL A 49 4.30 -5.39 5.10
N GLY A 50 3.80 -5.18 6.32
CA GLY A 50 4.03 -6.09 7.44
C GLY A 50 3.01 -7.24 7.43
N GLY A 51 3.43 -8.45 7.79
CA GLY A 51 2.59 -9.65 7.79
C GLY A 51 1.40 -9.58 8.76
N ASN A 52 1.52 -8.78 9.82
CA ASN A 52 0.49 -8.53 10.85
C ASN A 52 -0.23 -7.17 10.66
N GLU A 53 -0.04 -6.50 9.52
CA GLU A 53 -0.73 -5.25 9.19
C GLU A 53 -2.23 -5.48 8.96
N LEU A 54 -3.07 -4.62 9.56
CA LEU A 54 -4.53 -4.66 9.41
C LEU A 54 -4.96 -4.43 7.96
N LEU A 55 -4.25 -3.59 7.22
CA LEU A 55 -4.51 -3.27 5.82
C LEU A 55 -3.74 -4.16 4.83
N LYS A 56 -3.16 -5.28 5.27
CA LYS A 56 -2.32 -6.14 4.42
C LYS A 56 -3.04 -6.61 3.16
N ASP A 57 -4.23 -7.19 3.32
CA ASP A 57 -5.01 -7.70 2.20
C ASP A 57 -5.33 -6.61 1.17
N ARG A 58 -5.50 -5.37 1.65
CA ARG A 58 -5.74 -4.22 0.78
C ARG A 58 -4.49 -3.81 0.00
N ALA A 59 -3.32 -3.87 0.61
CA ALA A 59 -2.05 -3.61 -0.07
C ALA A 59 -1.75 -4.71 -1.12
N ALA A 60 -2.03 -5.98 -0.80
CA ALA A 60 -1.89 -7.10 -1.72
C ALA A 60 -2.84 -7.00 -2.93
N ASP A 61 -4.13 -6.68 -2.71
CA ASP A 61 -5.09 -6.43 -3.79
C ASP A 61 -4.66 -5.24 -4.67
N TYR A 62 -4.17 -4.17 -4.05
CA TYR A 62 -3.64 -3.01 -4.78
C TYR A 62 -2.48 -3.39 -5.72
N ALA A 63 -1.48 -4.11 -5.20
CA ALA A 63 -0.34 -4.55 -5.99
C ALA A 63 -0.76 -5.51 -7.13
N THR A 64 -1.70 -6.41 -6.86
CA THR A 64 -2.23 -7.38 -7.83
C THR A 64 -2.94 -6.67 -8.98
N ARG A 65 -3.88 -5.77 -8.69
CA ARG A 65 -4.64 -5.04 -9.72
C ARG A 65 -3.76 -4.15 -10.58
N LEU A 66 -2.74 -3.51 -10.00
CA LEU A 66 -1.77 -2.75 -10.79
C LEU A 66 -0.97 -3.64 -11.73
N ARG A 67 -0.54 -4.82 -11.27
CA ARG A 67 0.16 -5.80 -12.10
C ARG A 67 -0.72 -6.29 -13.26
N GLU A 68 -2.00 -6.58 -13.00
CA GLU A 68 -2.98 -6.94 -14.03
C GLU A 68 -3.20 -5.83 -15.06
N GLN A 69 -3.03 -4.57 -14.66
CA GLN A 69 -3.05 -3.41 -15.55
C GLN A 69 -1.70 -3.12 -16.22
N GLY A 70 -0.76 -4.08 -16.19
CA GLY A 70 0.53 -4.00 -16.87
C GLY A 70 1.54 -3.05 -16.22
N LYS A 71 1.37 -2.70 -14.94
CA LYS A 71 2.34 -1.87 -14.21
C LYS A 71 3.49 -2.71 -13.66
N ASN A 72 4.68 -2.12 -13.59
CA ASN A 72 5.84 -2.75 -12.96
C ASN A 72 5.74 -2.62 -11.44
N ILE A 73 5.39 -3.71 -10.76
CA ILE A 73 5.13 -3.75 -9.32
C ILE A 73 5.98 -4.83 -8.64
N GLU A 74 6.82 -4.40 -7.70
CA GLU A 74 7.47 -5.26 -6.72
C GLU A 74 6.67 -5.22 -5.42
N TYR A 75 6.32 -6.39 -4.89
CA TYR A 75 5.58 -6.51 -3.62
C TYR A 75 6.42 -7.33 -2.64
N VAL A 76 6.64 -6.78 -1.45
CA VAL A 76 7.45 -7.39 -0.39
C VAL A 76 6.63 -7.41 0.91
N GLU A 77 6.52 -8.60 1.50
CA GLU A 77 5.88 -8.80 2.80
C GLU A 77 6.94 -9.16 3.84
N PHE A 78 6.92 -8.45 4.97
CA PHE A 78 7.78 -8.72 6.12
C PHE A 78 7.00 -9.51 7.17
N GLU A 79 7.28 -10.80 7.29
CA GLU A 79 6.58 -11.70 8.20
C GLU A 79 6.63 -11.18 9.66
N GLY A 80 5.48 -11.27 10.35
CA GLY A 80 5.35 -10.88 11.75
C GLY A 80 5.45 -9.38 12.05
N LYS A 81 5.68 -8.52 11.05
CA LYS A 81 5.78 -7.06 11.26
C LYS A 81 4.41 -6.39 11.25
N GLU A 82 4.26 -5.38 12.10
CA GLU A 82 3.05 -4.58 12.25
C GLU A 82 3.15 -3.24 11.50
N HIS A 83 2.08 -2.44 11.57
CA HIS A 83 2.06 -1.08 11.05
C HIS A 83 3.22 -0.25 11.60
N GLY A 84 4.00 0.39 10.73
CA GLY A 84 5.05 1.30 11.15
C GLY A 84 6.24 0.63 11.87
N PHE A 85 6.51 -0.66 11.63
CA PHE A 85 7.61 -1.39 12.28
C PHE A 85 8.97 -0.68 12.19
N LEU A 86 9.22 0.08 11.12
CA LEU A 86 10.43 0.92 10.98
C LEU A 86 10.55 2.03 12.02
N THR A 87 9.42 2.63 12.40
CA THR A 87 9.39 3.70 13.40
C THR A 87 9.45 3.16 14.83
N HIS A 88 9.07 1.89 15.01
CA HIS A 88 9.12 1.23 16.30
C HIS A 88 10.54 0.78 16.66
N ASP A 89 11.25 0.18 15.71
CA ASP A 89 12.65 -0.23 15.88
C ASP A 89 13.45 -0.06 14.57
N SER A 90 14.09 1.10 14.46
CA SER A 90 14.88 1.49 13.29
C SER A 90 16.23 0.77 13.19
N HIS A 91 16.64 0.01 14.20
CA HIS A 91 17.89 -0.74 14.22
C HIS A 91 17.67 -2.26 14.15
N SER A 92 16.43 -2.70 13.91
CA SER A 92 16.12 -4.11 13.70
C SER A 92 16.69 -4.63 12.38
N GLU A 93 16.97 -5.94 12.32
CA GLU A 93 17.38 -6.62 11.08
C GLU A 93 16.40 -6.37 9.93
N ALA A 94 15.10 -6.31 10.23
CA ALA A 94 14.06 -6.02 9.24
C ALA A 94 14.13 -4.57 8.71
N ALA A 95 14.52 -3.61 9.55
CA ALA A 95 14.73 -2.23 9.10
C ALA A 95 15.96 -2.14 8.19
N GLU A 96 17.04 -2.83 8.54
CA GLU A 96 18.25 -2.92 7.69
C GLU A 96 17.94 -3.58 6.35
N GLU A 97 17.27 -4.73 6.37
CA GLU A 97 16.83 -5.44 5.16
C GLU A 97 15.97 -4.54 4.27
N LEU A 98 15.00 -3.83 4.85
CA LEU A 98 14.16 -2.92 4.09
C LEU A 98 14.96 -1.82 3.39
N VAL A 99 15.93 -1.22 4.09
CA VAL A 99 16.79 -0.19 3.51
C VAL A 99 17.58 -0.75 2.32
N GLN A 100 18.06 -2.00 2.39
CA GLN A 100 18.75 -2.64 1.26
C GLN A 100 17.80 -2.89 0.08
N ILE A 101 16.56 -3.31 0.35
CA ILE A 101 15.52 -3.48 -0.68
C ILE A 101 15.23 -2.14 -1.38
N ILE A 102 15.03 -1.07 -0.61
CA ILE A 102 14.77 0.28 -1.18
C ILE A 102 15.96 0.72 -2.03
N LYS A 103 17.20 0.56 -1.54
CA LYS A 103 18.41 0.91 -2.31
C LYS A 103 18.51 0.12 -3.62
N ARG A 104 18.31 -1.21 -3.57
CA ARG A 104 18.29 -2.06 -4.77
C ARG A 104 17.26 -1.57 -5.76
N PHE A 105 16.02 -1.41 -5.30
CA PHE A 105 14.91 -0.97 -6.14
C PHE A 105 15.20 0.37 -6.81
N MET A 106 15.74 1.33 -6.06
CA MET A 106 16.12 2.62 -6.63
C MET A 106 17.23 2.48 -7.69
N LEU A 107 18.29 1.70 -7.42
CA LEU A 107 19.38 1.52 -8.37
C LEU A 107 18.94 0.83 -9.67
N GLU A 108 18.06 -0.17 -9.57
CA GLU A 108 17.54 -0.91 -10.73
C GLU A 108 16.59 -0.07 -11.60
N ASN A 109 15.98 0.98 -11.03
CA ASN A 109 14.96 1.79 -11.71
C ASN A 109 15.37 3.27 -11.90
N SER A 110 16.59 3.66 -11.52
CA SER A 110 17.16 4.98 -11.80
C SER A 110 17.79 4.96 -13.20
N ASN A 111 17.09 5.49 -14.20
CA ASN A 111 17.67 5.85 -15.50
C ASN A 111 18.20 7.29 -15.47
#